data_AF-A0A2R2W6D4-F1
#
_entry.id   AF-A0A2R2W6D4-F1
#
_cell.length_a   1.000
_cell.length_b   1.000
_cell.length_c   1.000
_cell.angle_alpha   90.00
_cell.angle_beta   90.00
_cell.angle_gamma   90.00
#
_symmetry.space_group_name_H-M   'P 1'
#
loop_
_entity.id
_entity.type
_entity.pdbx_description
1 polymer ?
#
loop_
_entity_poly.entity_id
_entity_poly.type
_entity_poly.pdbx_seq_one_letter_code
_entity_poly.pdbx_strand_id
1 'polypeptide(L)' 'MSGIRVTIEDLEAGTTETTEIWNDYLLICAGDRYLADASTTTEGTHVLTIRKGVQP' A
#
# COMPACT_ATOMS: atom_id res chain seq x y z
N MET A 1 11.73 2.29 18.93
CA MET A 1 10.51 2.33 18.09
C MET A 1 10.12 0.90 17.77
N SER A 2 8.85 0.54 17.91
CA SER A 2 8.34 -0.77 17.49
C SER A 2 7.94 -0.68 16.02
N GLY A 3 8.66 -1.41 15.15
CA GLY A 3 8.29 -1.54 13.74
C GLY A 3 7.13 -2.50 13.52
N ILE A 4 6.52 -2.43 12.35
CA ILE A 4 5.51 -3.37 11.86
C ILE A 4 6.20 -4.33 10.89
N ARG A 5 6.18 -5.63 11.17
CA ARG A 5 6.58 -6.64 10.18
C ARG A 5 5.36 -7.01 9.34
N VAL A 6 5.49 -6.85 8.03
CA VAL A 6 4.44 -7.20 7.07
C VAL A 6 4.95 -8.34 6.20
N THR A 7 4.16 -9.41 6.10
CA THR A 7 4.39 -10.51 5.19
C THR A 7 3.24 -10.55 4.19
N ILE A 8 3.56 -10.61 2.90
CA ILE A 8 2.60 -10.72 1.80
C ILE A 8 2.86 -12.05 1.11
N GLU A 9 1.80 -12.80 0.84
CA GLU A 9 1.82 -14.05 0.09
C GLU A 9 1.10 -13.84 -1.25
N ASP A 10 1.81 -14.12 -2.34
CA ASP A 10 1.19 -14.32 -3.64
C ASP A 10 0.55 -15.72 -3.67
N LEU A 11 -0.77 -15.76 -3.64
CA LEU A 11 -1.54 -17.00 -3.60
C LEU A 11 -1.47 -17.80 -4.91
N GLU A 12 -1.13 -17.15 -6.04
CA GLU A 12 -0.99 -17.84 -7.33
C GLU A 12 0.42 -18.41 -7.50
N ALA A 13 1.45 -17.64 -7.14
CA ALA A 13 2.84 -18.08 -7.26
C ALA A 13 3.34 -18.90 -6.06
N GLY A 14 2.63 -18.85 -4.92
CA GLY A 14 3.05 -19.47 -3.66
C GLY A 14 4.29 -18.84 -3.04
N THR A 15 4.59 -17.58 -3.40
CA THR A 15 5.78 -16.87 -2.93
C THR A 15 5.41 -15.91 -1.80
N THR A 16 6.32 -15.76 -0.84
CA THR A 16 6.15 -14.84 0.29
C THR A 16 7.25 -13.79 0.30
N GLU A 17 6.87 -12.53 0.49
CA GLU A 17 7.79 -11.43 0.74
C GLU A 17 7.54 -10.86 2.13
N THR A 18 8.61 -10.46 2.84
CA THR A 18 8.51 -9.88 4.19
C THR A 18 9.32 -8.60 4.25
N THR A 19 8.72 -7.56 4.82
CA THR A 19 9.37 -6.27 5.05
C THR A 19 9.07 -5.72 6.44
N GLU A 20 9.93 -4.84 6.94
CA GLU A 20 9.78 -4.16 8.22
C GLU A 20 9.59 -2.67 8.00
N ILE A 21 8.48 -2.14 8.52
CA ILE A 21 8.10 -0.74 8.41
C ILE A 21 8.31 -0.07 9.76
N TRP A 22 9.10 1.00 9.79
CA TRP A 22 9.54 1.63 11.04
C TRP A 22 8.79 2.93 11.36
N ASN A 23 8.78 3.89 10.44
CA ASN A 23 8.12 5.19 10.56
C ASN A 23 7.38 5.53 9.25
N ASP A 24 6.72 4.53 8.67
CA ASP A 24 6.01 4.69 7.40
C ASP A 24 4.67 3.92 7.45
N TYR A 25 3.89 4.01 6.38
CA TYR A 25 2.63 3.31 6.21
C TYR A 25 2.67 2.39 4.98
N LEU A 26 1.82 1.37 4.99
CA LEU A 26 1.58 0.50 3.85
C LEU A 26 0.15 0.71 3.34
N LEU A 27 -0.01 0.87 2.03
CA LEU A 27 -1.31 0.88 1.37
C LEU A 27 -1.48 -0.40 0.55
N ILE A 28 -2.43 -1.24 0.95
CA ILE A 28 -2.80 -2.46 0.21
C ILE A 28 -4.11 -2.20 -0.53
N CYS A 29 -4.07 -2.26 -1.86
CA CYS A 29 -5.24 -2.21 -2.72
C CYS A 29 -5.53 -3.61 -3.27
N ALA A 30 -6.78 -4.08 -3.13
CA ALA A 30 -7.21 -5.39 -3.61
C ALA A 30 -8.35 -5.26 -4.64
N GLY A 31 -8.48 -6.27 -5.51
CA GLY A 31 -9.46 -6.27 -6.58
C GLY A 31 -9.17 -5.22 -7.64
N ASP A 32 -10.15 -4.41 -7.99
CA ASP A 32 -10.05 -3.36 -9.01
C ASP A 32 -9.61 -1.99 -8.44
N ARG A 33 -9.25 -1.89 -7.15
CA ARG A 33 -8.80 -0.62 -6.57
C ARG A 33 -7.33 -0.36 -6.93
N TYR A 34 -6.99 0.90 -7.21
CA TYR A 34 -5.61 1.31 -7.45
C TYR A 34 -5.33 2.70 -6.86
N LEU A 35 -4.06 2.95 -6.52
CA LEU A 35 -3.58 4.27 -6.14
C LEU A 35 -3.49 5.14 -7.40
N ALA A 36 -4.37 6.14 -7.50
CA ALA A 36 -4.46 7.01 -8.67
C ALA A 36 -3.57 8.25 -8.57
N ASP A 37 -3.32 8.73 -7.35
CA ASP A 37 -2.44 9.87 -7.07
C ASP A 37 -1.92 9.80 -5.63
N ALA A 38 -0.71 10.31 -5.42
CA ALA A 38 -0.09 10.45 -4.10
C ALA A 38 0.65 11.78 -4.02
N SER A 39 0.32 12.59 -3.02
CA SER A 39 0.97 13.88 -2.78
C SER A 39 1.26 14.09 -1.31
N THR A 40 2.29 14.89 -1.04
CA THR A 40 2.64 15.33 0.32
C THR A 40 2.53 16.84 0.38
N THR A 41 1.73 17.33 1.32
CA THR A 41 1.61 18.77 1.58
C THR A 41 2.88 19.30 2.24
N THR A 42 3.09 20.63 2.21
CA THR A 42 4.25 21.27 2.84
C THR A 42 4.32 21.03 4.35
N GLU A 43 3.19 20.75 4.99
CA GLU A 43 3.07 20.42 6.43
C GLU A 43 3.36 18.94 6.74
N GLY A 44 3.69 18.12 5.72
CA GLY A 44 3.98 16.71 5.88
C GLY A 44 2.76 15.78 5.88
N THR A 45 1.55 16.30 5.61
CA THR A 45 0.36 15.45 5.42
C THR A 45 0.44 14.72 4.09
N HIS A 46 0.33 13.39 4.13
CA HIS A 46 0.23 12.54 2.94
C HIS A 46 -1.23 12.41 2.50
N VAL A 47 -1.52 12.72 1.23
CA VAL A 47 -2.83 12.59 0.61
C VAL A 47 -2.75 11.52 -0.47
N LEU A 48 -3.53 10.45 -0.30
CA LEU A 48 -3.58 9.31 -1.22
C LEU A 48 -4.96 9.26 -1.86
N THR A 49 -5.01 9.30 -3.19
CA THR A 49 -6.27 9.15 -3.93
C THR A 49 -6.40 7.72 -4.42
N ILE A 50 -7.36 6.97 -3.87
CA ILE A 50 -7.67 5.60 -4.30
C ILE A 50 -8.89 5.64 -5.21
N ARG A 51 -8.80 5.01 -6.37
CA ARG A 51 -9.92 4.88 -7.29
C ARG A 51 -10.29 3.42 -7.50
N LYS A 52 -11.54 3.20 -7.88
CA LYS A 52 -12.01 1.93 -8.44
C LYS A 52 -11.72 1.94 -9.94
N GLY A 53 -11.03 0.93 -10.42
CA GLY A 53 -10.92 0.63 -11.85
C GLY A 53 -12.31 0.44 -12.41
N VAL A 54 -12.66 1.20 -13.44
CA VAL A 54 -13.89 0.95 -14.17
C VAL A 54 -13.62 -0.27 -15.03
N GLN A 55 -14.14 -1.45 -14.63
CA GLN A 55 -14.16 -2.60 -15.52
C GLN A 55 -14.96 -2.20 -16.78
N PRO A 56 -14.42 -2.36 -18.00
CA PRO A 56 -15.22 -2.25 -19.21
C PRO A 56 -16.34 -3.29 -19.25
#